data_AF-A0A524NXM5-F1
#
_entry.id   AF-A0A524NXM5-F1
#
_cell.length_a   1.000
_cell.length_b   1.000
_cell.length_c   1.000
_cell.angle_alpha   90.00
_cell.angle_beta   90.00
_cell.angle_gamma   90.00
#
_symmetry.space_group_name_H-M   'P 1'
#
loop_
_entity.id
_entity.type
_entity.pdbx_description
1 polymer ?
#
loop_
_entity_poly.entity_id
_entity_poly.type
_entity_poly.pdbx_seq_one_letter_code
_entity_poly.pdbx_strand_id
1 'polypeptide(L)'
;MSTESTFFRLFRRRGFSETLEILADFPDKEAVQSIFFKRLSDVNSYPNTYFRVKDDLIRHDIVAYKLNKENDKVIYLTEKGIEIWNRIQ
;
A
#
# COMPACT_ATOMS: atom_id res chain seq x y z
N MET A 1 -23.06 -6.99 8.60
CA MET A 1 -21.65 -7.49 8.63
C MET A 1 -20.79 -6.43 9.27
N SER A 2 -20.12 -6.72 10.38
CA SER A 2 -19.26 -5.75 11.06
C SER A 2 -18.02 -5.43 10.22
N THR A 3 -17.64 -4.16 10.21
CA THR A 3 -16.49 -3.59 9.47
C THR A 3 -15.17 -4.31 9.80
N GLU A 4 -15.06 -4.84 11.02
CA GLU A 4 -13.91 -5.63 11.49
C GLU A 4 -13.66 -6.89 10.67
N SER A 5 -14.71 -7.66 10.31
CA SER A 5 -14.53 -8.93 9.57
C SER A 5 -13.90 -8.70 8.19
N THR A 6 -14.22 -7.56 7.56
CA THR A 6 -13.72 -7.18 6.24
C THR A 6 -12.25 -6.76 6.30
N PHE A 7 -11.87 -6.01 7.34
CA PHE A 7 -10.47 -5.60 7.55
C PHE A 7 -9.55 -6.79 7.86
N PHE A 8 -9.98 -7.71 8.74
CA PHE A 8 -9.22 -8.94 9.01
C PHE A 8 -9.05 -9.82 7.76
N ARG A 9 -10.05 -9.83 6.87
CA ARG A 9 -9.93 -10.49 5.57
C ARG A 9 -8.94 -9.79 4.65
N LEU A 10 -8.90 -8.45 4.63
CA LEU A 10 -7.95 -7.68 3.83
C LEU A 10 -6.51 -7.95 4.28
N PHE A 11 -6.24 -7.92 5.59
CA PHE A 11 -4.92 -8.14 6.17
C PHE A 11 -4.26 -9.45 5.70
N ARG A 12 -5.05 -10.51 5.49
CA ARG A 12 -4.53 -11.83 5.07
C ARG A 12 -4.30 -11.96 3.55
N ARG A 13 -4.61 -10.93 2.76
CA ARG A 13 -4.51 -11.00 1.29
C ARG A 13 -3.11 -10.64 0.85
N ARG A 14 -2.55 -11.47 -0.04
CA ARG A 14 -1.31 -11.14 -0.76
C ARG A 14 -1.42 -9.80 -1.44
N GLY A 15 -0.37 -9.00 -1.30
CA GLY A 15 -0.29 -7.61 -1.74
C GLY A 15 -0.59 -6.62 -0.62
N PHE A 16 -1.24 -7.00 0.48
CA PHE A 16 -1.49 -6.08 1.59
C PHE A 16 -0.19 -5.74 2.31
N SER A 17 0.40 -6.72 3.00
CA SER A 17 1.62 -6.52 3.79
C SER A 17 2.78 -6.04 2.93
N GLU A 18 2.93 -6.61 1.73
CA GLU A 18 4.00 -6.21 0.81
C GLU A 18 3.87 -4.73 0.38
N THR A 19 2.64 -4.23 0.20
CA THR A 19 2.44 -2.80 -0.12
C THR A 19 2.87 -1.91 1.04
N LEU A 20 2.46 -2.25 2.26
CA LEU A 20 2.79 -1.46 3.44
C LEU A 20 4.30 -1.51 3.73
N GLU A 21 4.90 -2.68 3.67
CA GLU A 21 6.34 -2.89 3.85
C GLU A 21 7.16 -2.09 2.84
N ILE A 22 6.85 -2.23 1.55
CA ILE A 22 7.56 -1.50 0.50
C ILE A 22 7.46 0.00 0.71
N LEU A 23 6.26 0.52 0.98
CA LEU A 23 6.08 1.96 1.18
C LEU A 23 6.75 2.45 2.46
N ALA A 24 6.70 1.68 3.55
CA ALA A 24 7.34 2.03 4.82
C ALA A 24 8.86 2.15 4.71
N ASP A 25 9.48 1.42 3.77
CA ASP A 25 10.91 1.46 3.47
C ASP A 25 11.36 2.72 2.72
N PHE A 26 10.44 3.48 2.12
CA PHE A 26 10.78 4.74 1.45
C PHE A 26 10.76 5.94 2.40
N PRO A 27 11.58 6.98 2.12
CA PRO A 27 11.44 8.28 2.76
C PRO A 27 10.00 8.79 2.66
N ASP A 28 9.52 9.43 3.74
CA ASP A 28 8.15 9.95 3.87
C ASP A 28 7.03 8.90 3.64
N LYS A 29 7.40 7.62 3.61
CA LYS A 29 6.52 6.48 3.34
C LYS A 29 5.77 6.58 2.02
N GLU A 30 6.47 7.09 1.00
CA GLU A 30 5.92 7.31 -0.34
C GLU A 30 6.90 6.93 -1.45
N ALA A 31 6.36 6.57 -2.60
CA ALA A 31 7.15 6.26 -3.77
C ALA A 31 6.47 6.72 -5.05
N VAL A 32 7.27 7.14 -6.03
CA VAL A 32 6.81 7.26 -7.42
C VAL A 32 6.24 5.90 -7.84
N GLN A 33 5.07 5.92 -8.47
CA GLN A 33 4.29 4.72 -8.75
C GLN A 33 5.08 3.68 -9.56
N SER A 34 5.89 4.12 -10.52
CA SER A 34 6.77 3.23 -11.31
C SER A 34 7.84 2.55 -10.45
N ILE A 35 8.42 3.29 -9.49
CA ILE A 35 9.42 2.78 -8.55
C ILE A 35 8.79 1.78 -7.57
N PHE A 36 7.59 2.09 -7.06
CA PHE A 36 6.81 1.16 -6.24
C PHE A 36 6.58 -0.18 -6.96
N PHE A 37 6.11 -0.15 -8.22
CA PHE A 37 5.86 -1.37 -8.97
C PHE A 37 7.14 -2.15 -9.32
N LYS A 38 8.26 -1.45 -9.52
CA LYS A 38 9.56 -2.09 -9.67
C LYS A 38 9.94 -2.87 -8.40
N ARG A 39 9.90 -2.20 -7.23
CA ARG A 39 10.15 -2.86 -5.94
C ARG A 39 9.20 -4.01 -5.66
N LEU A 40 7.92 -3.83 -5.97
CA LEU A 40 6.92 -4.88 -5.80
C LEU A 40 7.23 -6.11 -6.66
N SER A 41 7.71 -5.90 -7.89
CA SER A 41 8.13 -6.99 -8.78
C SER A 41 9.38 -7.72 -8.28
N ASP A 42 10.30 -6.99 -7.64
CA ASP A 42 11.51 -7.56 -7.04
C ASP A 42 11.19 -8.42 -5.79
N VAL A 43 10.25 -7.96 -4.95
CA VAL A 43 9.81 -8.68 -3.74
C VAL A 43 8.86 -9.83 -4.09
N ASN A 44 8.03 -9.64 -5.12
CA ASN A 44 6.97 -10.56 -5.49
C ASN A 44 6.91 -10.60 -7.02
N SER A 45 7.24 -11.74 -7.62
CA SER A 45 7.39 -11.89 -9.09
C SER A 45 6.17 -11.50 -9.93
N TYR A 46 5.05 -11.09 -9.32
CA TYR A 46 3.84 -10.61 -9.96
C TYR A 46 3.34 -9.30 -9.34
N PRO A 47 3.46 -8.15 -10.04
CA PRO A 47 2.90 -6.87 -9.59
C PRO A 47 1.35 -6.88 -9.51
N ASN A 48 0.71 -7.89 -10.09
CA ASN A 48 -0.73 -8.12 -10.03
C ASN A 48 -1.26 -8.34 -8.61
N THR A 49 -0.40 -8.65 -7.64
CA THR A 49 -0.77 -8.78 -6.21
C THR A 49 -1.32 -7.46 -5.66
N TYR A 50 -0.71 -6.32 -6.01
CA TYR A 50 -1.21 -5.00 -5.60
C TYR A 50 -2.62 -4.73 -6.12
N PHE A 51 -2.88 -4.99 -7.40
CA PHE A 51 -4.19 -4.71 -8.01
C PHE A 51 -5.34 -5.50 -7.38
N ARG A 52 -5.06 -6.63 -6.72
CA ARG A 52 -6.09 -7.38 -5.99
C ARG A 52 -6.56 -6.63 -4.74
N VAL A 53 -5.65 -5.92 -4.06
CA VAL A 53 -5.95 -5.25 -2.78
C VAL A 53 -6.11 -3.74 -2.92
N LYS A 54 -5.70 -3.15 -4.05
CA LYS A 54 -5.72 -1.70 -4.33
C LYS A 54 -7.01 -1.02 -3.90
N ASP A 55 -8.15 -1.49 -4.42
CA ASP A 55 -9.43 -0.81 -4.18
C ASP A 55 -9.82 -0.82 -2.71
N ASP A 56 -9.47 -1.88 -1.98
CA ASP A 56 -9.72 -1.97 -0.54
C ASP A 56 -8.72 -1.11 0.26
N LEU A 57 -7.45 -1.06 -0.14
CA LEU A 57 -6.45 -0.16 0.47
C LEU A 57 -6.87 1.31 0.36
N ILE A 58 -7.38 1.72 -0.81
CA ILE A 58 -7.88 3.09 -1.04
C ILE A 58 -9.18 3.31 -0.28
N ARG A 59 -10.15 2.37 -0.39
CA ARG A 59 -11.45 2.49 0.30
C ARG A 59 -11.30 2.60 1.81
N HIS A 60 -10.32 1.91 2.38
CA HIS A 60 -10.04 1.94 3.81
C HIS A 60 -9.08 3.05 4.22
N ASP A 61 -8.71 3.96 3.31
CA ASP A 61 -7.81 5.09 3.59
C ASP A 61 -6.46 4.62 4.14
N ILE A 62 -5.88 3.57 3.55
CA ILE A 62 -4.58 3.00 3.95
C ILE A 62 -3.49 3.52 3.02
N VAL A 63 -3.81 3.63 1.73
CA VAL A 63 -2.94 4.24 0.72
C VAL A 63 -3.71 5.31 -0.04
N ALA A 64 -3.00 6.30 -0.51
CA ALA A 64 -3.54 7.34 -1.38
C ALA A 64 -2.53 7.74 -2.46
N TYR A 65 -2.97 8.59 -3.38
CA TYR A 65 -2.18 9.06 -4.50
C TYR A 65 -2.10 10.58 -4.52
N LYS A 66 -0.95 11.11 -4.94
CA LYS A 66 -0.73 12.54 -5.20
C LYS A 66 0.18 12.72 -6.42
N LEU A 67 0.30 13.96 -6.89
CA LEU A 67 1.37 14.32 -7.84
C LEU A 67 2.54 14.92 -7.06
N ASN A 68 3.77 14.57 -7.44
CA ASN A 68 4.97 15.27 -6.96
C ASN A 68 5.18 16.58 -7.75
N LYS A 69 6.26 17.29 -7.44
CA LYS A 69 6.64 18.55 -8.13
C LYS A 69 6.97 18.36 -9.62
N GLU A 70 7.30 17.14 -10.03
CA GLU A 70 7.65 16.76 -11.40
C GLU A 70 6.42 16.25 -12.18
N ASN A 71 5.22 16.29 -11.58
CA ASN A 71 3.96 15.73 -12.09
C ASN A 71 3.94 14.19 -12.20
N ASP A 72 4.80 13.48 -11.48
CA ASP A 72 4.70 12.03 -11.36
C ASP A 72 3.63 11.63 -10.35
N LYS A 73 2.95 10.52 -10.65
CA LYS A 73 2.05 9.86 -9.71
C LYS A 73 2.87 9.23 -8.58
N VAL A 74 2.58 9.64 -7.36
CA VAL A 74 3.14 9.09 -6.12
C VAL A 74 2.06 8.32 -5.39
N ILE A 75 2.41 7.14 -4.89
CA ILE A 75 1.61 6.35 -3.93
C ILE A 75 2.25 6.51 -2.55
N TYR A 76 1.43 6.69 -1.51
CA TYR A 76 1.91 6.90 -0.14
C TYR A 76 1.02 6.22 0.90
N LEU A 77 1.60 5.89 2.06
CA LEU A 77 0.84 5.51 3.24
C LEU A 77 0.19 6.75 3.85
N THR A 78 -1.12 6.69 4.06
CA THR A 78 -1.86 7.72 4.81
C THR A 78 -1.51 7.62 6.29
N GLU A 79 -1.93 8.59 7.11
CA GLU A 79 -1.76 8.51 8.57
C GLU A 79 -2.31 7.19 9.15
N LYS A 80 -3.49 6.77 8.68
CA LYS A 80 -4.08 5.49 9.06
C LYS A 80 -3.29 4.29 8.54
N GLY A 81 -2.75 4.35 7.33
CA GLY A 81 -1.86 3.31 6.82
C GLY A 81 -0.59 3.14 7.66
N ILE A 82 -0.03 4.25 8.14
CA ILE A 82 1.11 4.28 9.06
C ILE A 82 0.75 3.68 10.41
N GLU A 83 -0.41 4.05 10.98
CA GLU A 83 -0.90 3.47 12.23
C GLU A 83 -1.03 1.94 12.11
N ILE A 84 -1.66 1.47 11.02
CA ILE A 84 -1.84 0.04 10.78
C ILE A 84 -0.48 -0.65 10.67
N TRP A 85 0.45 -0.11 9.89
CA TRP A 85 1.80 -0.66 9.74
C TRP A 85 2.49 -0.83 11.10
N ASN A 86 2.47 0.21 11.93
CA ASN A 86 3.08 0.18 13.26
C ASN A 86 2.42 -0.84 14.21
N ARG A 87 1.16 -1.23 13.97
CA ARG A 87 0.43 -2.21 14.78
C ARG A 87 0.65 -3.66 14.36
N ILE A 88 1.12 -3.89 13.14
CA ILE A 88 1.33 -5.23 12.57
C ILE A 88 2.80 -5.62 12.44
N GLN A 89 3.71 -4.67 12.71
CA GLN A 89 5.14 -4.90 12.91
C GLN A 89 5.40 -5.68 14.21
#